data_AF-A0A7V9V4L8-F1
#
_entry.id   AF-A0A7V9V4L8-F1
#
_cell.length_a   1.000
_cell.length_b   1.000
_cell.length_c   1.000
_cell.angle_alpha   90.00
_cell.angle_beta   90.00
_cell.angle_gamma   90.00
#
_symmetry.space_group_name_H-M   'P 1'
#
loop_
_entity.id
_entity.type
_entity.pdbx_description
1 polymer ?
#
loop_
_entity_poly.entity_id
_entity_poly.type
_entity_poly.pdbx_seq_one_letter_code
_entity_poly.pdbx_strand_id
1 'polypeptide(L)' 'MNVPAARTCCVALNFVAVLLFAANAGAEPQRLLKPEDFAVIRNVDEPQISPDGNSIVYTVKTTDLEKD' A
#
# COMPACT_ATOMS: atom_id res chain seq x y z
N MET A 1 -20.75 48.61 -6.68
CA MET A 1 -20.85 47.54 -7.69
C MET A 1 -19.50 47.38 -8.37
N ASN A 2 -18.64 46.45 -7.91
CA ASN A 2 -17.74 45.61 -8.75
C ASN A 2 -16.87 44.70 -7.84
N VAL A 3 -17.40 43.55 -7.40
CA VAL A 3 -16.61 42.48 -6.76
C VAL A 3 -16.42 41.22 -7.65
N PRO A 4 -16.84 41.14 -8.95
CA PRO A 4 -16.82 39.86 -9.67
C PRO A 4 -15.41 39.39 -10.01
N ALA A 5 -14.47 40.30 -10.30
CA ALA A 5 -13.11 39.94 -10.71
C ALA A 5 -12.31 39.23 -9.60
N ALA A 6 -12.44 39.67 -8.35
CA ALA A 6 -11.70 39.11 -7.22
C ALA A 6 -12.17 37.70 -6.85
N ARG A 7 -13.49 37.45 -6.91
CA ARG A 7 -14.06 36.13 -6.61
C ARG A 7 -13.73 35.08 -7.68
N THR A 8 -13.79 35.47 -8.95
CA THR A 8 -13.43 34.58 -10.07
C THR A 8 -11.94 34.25 -10.07
N CYS A 9 -11.08 35.21 -9.71
CA CYS A 9 -9.63 35.00 -9.56
C CYS A 9 -9.31 33.99 -8.44
N CYS A 10 -9.95 34.10 -7.28
CA CYS A 10 -9.75 33.15 -6.18
C CYS A 10 -10.19 31.73 -6.54
N VAL A 11 -11.31 31.56 -7.25
CA VAL A 11 -11.79 30.23 -7.67
C VAL A 11 -10.85 29.63 -8.72
N ALA A 12 -10.40 30.41 -9.71
CA ALA A 12 -9.44 29.96 -10.70
C ALA A 12 -8.09 29.57 -10.07
N LEU A 13 -7.62 30.35 -9.09
CA LEU A 13 -6.37 30.08 -8.37
C LEU A 13 -6.45 28.79 -7.56
N ASN A 14 -7.57 28.55 -6.87
CA ASN A 14 -7.80 27.30 -6.14
C ASN A 14 -7.87 26.09 -7.09
N PHE A 15 -8.51 26.24 -8.25
CA PHE A 15 -8.61 25.16 -9.22
C PHE A 15 -7.24 24.77 -9.81
N VAL A 16 -6.42 25.77 -10.14
CA VAL A 16 -5.03 25.54 -10.61
C VAL A 16 -4.18 24.90 -9.52
N ALA A 17 -4.32 25.32 -8.26
CA ALA A 17 -3.58 24.74 -7.15
C ALA A 17 -3.93 23.24 -6.94
N VAL A 18 -5.20 22.86 -7.07
CA VAL A 18 -5.65 21.46 -6.99
C VAL A 18 -5.08 20.62 -8.14
N LEU A 19 -5.06 21.15 -9.36
CA LEU A 19 -4.49 20.45 -10.52
C LEU A 19 -2.98 20.22 -10.39
N LEU A 20 -2.23 21.19 -9.85
CA LEU A 20 -0.80 21.05 -9.59
C LEU A 20 -0.50 20.01 -8.50
N PHE A 21 -1.35 19.90 -7.48
CA PHE A 21 -1.21 18.87 -6.44
C PHE A 21 -1.49 17.46 -6.97
N ALA A 22 -2.52 17.29 -7.80
CA ALA A 22 -2.86 16.00 -8.40
C ALA A 22 -1.77 15.49 -9.36
N ALA A 23 -1.06 16.39 -10.05
CA ALA A 23 0.05 16.03 -10.94
C ALA A 23 1.29 15.51 -10.19
N ASN A 24 1.38 15.73 -8.86
CA ASN A 24 2.47 15.24 -8.02
C ASN A 24 2.14 13.91 -7.33
N ALA A 25 1.02 13.26 -7.67
CA ALA A 25 0.81 11.85 -7.35
C ALA A 25 1.75 10.99 -8.19
N GLY A 26 3.05 11.03 -7.86
CA GLY A 26 4.07 10.19 -8.46
C GLY A 26 3.72 8.73 -8.21
N ALA A 27 3.59 7.95 -9.29
CA ALA A 27 3.52 6.51 -9.17
C ALA A 27 4.82 6.05 -8.51
N GLU A 28 4.72 5.44 -7.33
CA GLU A 28 5.88 4.81 -6.70
C GLU A 28 6.43 3.78 -7.70
N PRO A 29 7.72 3.84 -8.07
CA PRO A 29 8.28 2.90 -9.01
C PRO A 29 8.10 1.48 -8.45
N GLN A 30 7.45 0.61 -9.22
CA GLN A 30 7.21 -0.76 -8.79
C GLN A 30 8.56 -1.42 -8.49
N ARG A 31 8.78 -1.76 -7.22
CA ARG A 31 9.99 -2.43 -6.78
C ARG A 31 10.04 -3.83 -7.40
N LEU A 32 11.16 -4.14 -8.07
CA LEU A 32 11.43 -5.49 -8.57
C LEU A 32 11.69 -6.46 -7.41
N LEU A 33 11.34 -7.74 -7.63
CA LEU A 33 11.67 -8.81 -6.69
C LEU A 33 13.20 -8.95 -6.56
N LYS A 34 13.65 -9.06 -5.32
CA LYS A 34 15.04 -9.32 -4.95
C LYS A 34 15.17 -10.67 -4.24
N PRO A 35 16.35 -11.29 -4.20
CA PRO A 35 16.56 -12.56 -3.49
C PRO A 35 16.12 -12.53 -2.01
N GLU A 36 16.34 -11.43 -1.31
CA GLU A 36 15.92 -11.26 0.09
C GLU A 36 14.40 -11.31 0.29
N ASP A 37 13.61 -11.04 -0.75
CA ASP A 37 12.15 -11.09 -0.67
C ASP A 37 11.63 -12.52 -0.52
N PHE A 38 12.41 -13.53 -0.88
CA PHE A 38 12.03 -14.93 -0.65
C PHE A 38 12.10 -15.32 0.83
N ALA A 39 13.01 -14.71 1.60
CA ALA A 39 13.17 -15.05 3.01
C ALA A 39 12.01 -14.59 3.88
N VAL A 40 11.28 -13.56 3.45
CA VAL A 40 10.10 -13.06 4.16
C VAL A 40 8.83 -13.86 3.85
N ILE A 41 8.87 -14.77 2.86
CA ILE A 41 7.75 -15.65 2.53
C ILE A 41 7.55 -16.68 3.65
N ARG A 42 6.31 -16.77 4.13
CA ARG A 42 5.92 -17.77 5.13
C ARG A 42 5.35 -18.98 4.41
N ASN A 43 5.94 -20.14 4.63
CA ASN A 43 5.42 -21.39 4.09
C ASN A 43 4.46 -21.99 5.12
N VAL A 44 3.19 -22.10 4.76
CA VAL A 44 2.12 -22.59 5.65
C VAL A 44 1.67 -23.96 5.15
N ASP A 45 1.76 -24.96 6.02
CA ASP A 45 1.46 -26.36 5.70
C ASP A 45 0.46 -26.94 6.71
N GLU A 46 -0.21 -28.02 6.28
CA GLU A 46 -0.99 -28.93 7.13
C GLU A 46 -2.05 -28.24 8.02
N PRO A 47 -2.99 -27.45 7.46
CA PRO A 47 -4.07 -26.90 8.25
C PRO A 47 -5.01 -28.02 8.73
N GLN A 48 -5.32 -28.04 10.02
CA GLN A 48 -6.26 -28.98 10.65
C GLN A 48 -7.28 -28.20 11.46
N ILE A 49 -8.56 -28.47 11.21
CA ILE A 49 -9.69 -27.83 11.91
C ILE A 49 -10.06 -28.68 13.12
N SER A 50 -10.33 -28.06 14.26
CA SER A 50 -10.83 -28.78 15.44
C SER A 50 -12.22 -29.39 15.20
N PRO A 51 -12.57 -30.49 15.88
CA PRO A 51 -13.88 -31.14 15.70
C PRO A 51 -15.08 -30.24 16.01
N ASP A 52 -14.92 -29.26 16.91
CA ASP A 52 -15.94 -28.26 17.24
C ASP A 52 -15.99 -27.08 16.25
N GLY A 53 -15.05 -27.02 15.30
CA GLY A 53 -14.97 -25.98 14.28
C GLY A 53 -14.42 -24.64 14.76
N ASN A 54 -14.05 -24.51 16.03
CA ASN A 54 -13.70 -23.21 16.62
C ASN A 54 -12.23 -22.83 16.46
N SER A 55 -11.36 -23.74 16.00
CA SER A 55 -9.93 -23.47 15.88
C SER A 55 -9.30 -24.19 14.70
N ILE A 56 -8.17 -23.66 14.24
CA ILE A 56 -7.34 -24.25 13.19
C ILE A 56 -5.89 -24.24 13.68
N VAL A 57 -5.24 -25.40 13.61
CA VAL A 57 -3.79 -25.54 13.83
C VAL A 57 -3.10 -25.72 12.48
N TYR A 58 -1.88 -25.20 12.36
CA TYR A 58 -1.09 -25.24 11.13
C TYR A 58 0.40 -25.11 11.44
N THR A 59 1.24 -25.53 10.50
CA THR A 59 2.69 -25.38 10.59
C THR A 59 3.15 -24.18 9.77
N VAL A 60 4.04 -23.35 10.33
CA VAL A 60 4.68 -22.24 9.60
C VAL A 60 6.18 -22.47 9.56
N LYS A 61 6.76 -22.49 8.36
CA LYS A 61 8.21 -22.50 8.15
C LYS A 61 8.67 -21.13 7.69
N THR A 62 9.82 -20.72 8.21
CA THR A 62 10.42 -19.40 8.00
C THR A 62 11.89 -19.57 7.71
N THR A 63 12.44 -18.77 6.80
CA THR A 63 13.87 -18.78 6.47
C THR A 63 14.59 -17.72 7.31
N ASP A 64 15.75 -18.08 7.87
CA ASP A 64 16.61 -17.18 8.65
C ASP A 64 17.94 -16.99 7.89
N LEU A 65 18.01 -15.94 7.07
CA LEU A 65 19.18 -15.66 6.22
C LEU A 65 20.47 -15.37 7.00
N GLU A 66 20.39 -15.05 8.29
CA GLU A 66 21.59 -14.82 9.09
C GLU A 66 22.23 -16.13 9.58
N LYS A 67 21.43 -17.21 9.65
CA LYS A 67 21.87 -18.52 10.16
C LYS A 67 22.08 -19.58 9.09
N ASP A 68 21.52 -19.39 7.89
CA ASP A 68 21.65 -20.28 6.73
C ASP A 68 22.80 -19.85 5.81
#